data_AF-A0A6A1WFL5-F1
#
_entry.id   AF-A0A6A1WFL5-F1
#
_cell.length_a   1.000
_cell.length_b   1.000
_cell.length_c   1.000
_cell.angle_alpha   90.00
_cell.angle_beta   90.00
_cell.angle_gamma   90.00
#
_symmetry.space_group_name_H-M   'P 1'
#
loop_
_entity.id
_entity.type
_entity.pdbx_description
1 polymer ?
#
loop_
_entity_poly.entity_id
_entity_poly.type
_entity_poly.pdbx_seq_one_letter_code
_entity_poly.pdbx_strand_id
1 'polypeptide(L)'
;MGHAHLNLQPIVSAARLRQILGVFSGETTLRKLVPDEDNCIVGESCINCVNGEVVQSVWLRLHDVESGEIELKIKFVDPPVAMSC
;
A
#
# COMPACT_ATOMS: atom_id res chain seq x y z
N MET A 1 -3.78 5.84 -23.72
CA MET A 1 -3.40 4.96 -22.60
C MET A 1 -3.04 5.88 -21.45
N GLY A 2 -4.05 6.20 -20.63
CA GLY A 2 -4.00 7.26 -19.63
C GLY A 2 -2.97 7.05 -18.52
N HIS A 3 -3.07 7.85 -17.45
CA HIS A 3 -2.12 7.80 -16.33
C HIS A 3 -2.83 7.75 -14.98
N ALA A 4 -2.16 7.22 -13.96
CA ALA A 4 -2.64 7.20 -12.58
C ALA A 4 -1.46 7.36 -11.62
N HIS A 5 -1.73 7.89 -10.43
CA HIS A 5 -0.74 8.07 -9.38
C HIS A 5 -1.17 7.35 -8.10
N LEU A 6 -0.17 6.90 -7.34
CA LEU A 6 -0.39 6.27 -6.05
C LEU A 6 0.60 6.82 -5.03
N ASN A 7 0.08 7.32 -3.92
CA ASN A 7 0.88 7.77 -2.79
C ASN A 7 1.40 6.56 -1.99
N LEU A 8 2.73 6.45 -1.84
CA LEU A 8 3.38 5.38 -1.06
C LEU A 8 3.58 5.73 0.42
N GLN A 9 3.36 6.98 0.85
CA GLN A 9 3.46 7.35 2.27
C GLN A 9 2.59 6.49 3.20
N PRO A 10 1.36 6.10 2.81
CA PRO A 10 0.52 5.21 3.62
C PRO A 10 1.17 3.83 3.90
N ILE A 11 1.76 3.17 2.90
CA ILE A 11 2.39 1.85 3.07
C ILE A 11 3.69 1.95 3.88
N VAL A 12 4.47 3.02 3.69
CA VAL A 12 5.68 3.29 4.51
C VAL A 12 5.30 3.53 5.98
N SER A 13 4.24 4.30 6.24
CA SER A 13 3.76 4.57 7.59
C SER A 13 3.24 3.29 8.27
N ALA A 14 2.54 2.44 7.52
CA ALA A 14 2.09 1.13 8.00
C ALA A 14 3.28 0.21 8.34
N ALA A 15 4.33 0.20 7.52
CA ALA A 15 5.54 -0.57 7.81
C ALA A 15 6.22 -0.15 9.11
N ARG A 16 6.31 1.16 9.39
CA ARG A 16 6.80 1.68 10.68
C ARG A 16 5.89 1.28 11.84
N LEU A 17 4.57 1.39 11.65
CA LEU A 17 3.59 1.01 12.67
C LEU A 17 3.70 -0.48 13.04
N ARG A 18 3.85 -1.36 12.04
CA ARG A 18 4.10 -2.80 12.25
C ARG A 18 5.32 -3.03 13.16
N GLN A 19 6.43 -2.34 12.90
CA GLN A 19 7.66 -2.47 13.69
C GLN A 19 7.42 -2.03 15.15
N ILE A 20 6.71 -0.92 15.37
CA ILE A 20 6.38 -0.41 16.71
C ILE A 20 5.45 -1.36 17.46
N LEU A 21 4.44 -1.91 16.79
CA LEU A 21 3.46 -2.80 17.40
C LEU A 21 3.98 -4.24 17.58
N GLY A 22 5.13 -4.58 17.01
CA GLY A 22 5.66 -5.95 17.03
C GLY A 22 4.76 -6.96 16.33
N VAL A 23 4.02 -6.54 15.28
CA VAL A 23 3.11 -7.42 14.54
C VAL A 23 3.92 -8.24 13.54
N PHE A 24 4.18 -9.50 13.90
CA PHE A 24 4.99 -10.43 13.10
C PHE A 24 4.25 -11.71 12.70
N SER A 25 3.07 -11.97 13.27
CA SER A 25 2.30 -13.19 13.04
C SER A 25 0.84 -12.88 12.72
N GLY A 26 0.24 -13.70 11.86
CA GLY A 26 -1.16 -13.57 11.46
C GLY A 26 -1.39 -12.50 10.39
N GLU A 27 -2.67 -12.21 10.17
CA GLU A 27 -3.14 -11.15 9.28
C GLU A 27 -3.68 -10.00 10.13
N THR A 28 -3.23 -8.78 9.85
CA THR A 28 -3.71 -7.58 10.53
C THR A 28 -3.82 -6.43 9.53
N THR A 29 -4.99 -5.83 9.41
CA THR A 29 -5.16 -4.60 8.65
C THR A 29 -4.55 -3.43 9.42
N LEU A 30 -3.51 -2.83 8.86
CA LEU A 30 -2.80 -1.69 9.46
C LEU A 30 -3.44 -0.36 9.08
N ARG A 31 -4.00 -0.28 7.86
CA ARG A 31 -4.61 0.94 7.35
C ARG A 31 -5.59 0.62 6.22
N LYS A 32 -6.63 1.45 6.11
CA LYS A 32 -7.55 1.50 4.98
C LYS A 32 -7.41 2.83 4.24
N LEU A 33 -7.50 2.79 2.92
CA LEU A 33 -7.56 3.94 2.04
C LEU A 33 -8.88 3.86 1.27
N VAL A 34 -9.53 5.01 1.12
CA VAL A 34 -10.78 5.15 0.38
C VAL A 34 -10.56 6.11 -0.79
N PRO A 35 -11.39 6.03 -1.84
CA PRO A 35 -11.40 7.03 -2.90
C PRO A 35 -11.57 8.44 -2.35
N ASP A 36 -10.80 9.39 -2.86
CA ASP A 36 -10.95 10.82 -2.59
C ASP A 36 -10.72 11.65 -3.86
N GLU A 37 -10.90 12.97 -3.78
CA GLU A 37 -10.77 13.86 -4.95
C GLU A 37 -9.31 14.00 -5.45
N ASP A 38 -8.33 13.66 -4.62
CA ASP A 38 -6.90 13.85 -4.87
C ASP A 38 -6.18 12.53 -5.21
N ASN A 39 -6.87 11.39 -5.17
CA ASN A 39 -6.30 10.07 -5.42
C ASN A 39 -6.97 9.35 -6.60
N CYS A 40 -6.28 8.36 -7.17
CA CYS A 40 -6.78 7.59 -8.30
C CYS A 40 -7.49 6.29 -7.88
N ILE A 41 -7.81 6.09 -6.60
CA ILE A 41 -8.32 4.82 -6.07
C ILE A 41 -9.80 4.67 -6.40
N VAL A 42 -10.21 3.53 -6.95
CA VAL A 42 -11.62 3.30 -7.38
C VAL A 42 -12.47 2.60 -6.31
N GLY A 43 -11.86 1.98 -5.31
CA GLY A 43 -12.53 1.25 -4.23
C GLY A 43 -11.74 1.24 -2.92
N GLU A 44 -12.20 0.50 -1.91
CA GLU A 44 -11.42 0.36 -0.67
C GLU A 44 -10.09 -0.36 -0.94
N SER A 45 -8.99 0.25 -0.53
CA SER A 45 -7.65 -0.36 -0.54
C SER A 45 -7.19 -0.58 0.90
N CYS A 46 -6.73 -1.79 1.20
CA CYS A 46 -6.24 -2.16 2.52
C CYS A 46 -4.73 -2.38 2.47
N ILE A 47 -4.04 -1.83 3.47
CA ILE A 47 -2.66 -2.18 3.80
C ILE A 47 -2.70 -3.19 4.94
N ASN A 48 -2.25 -4.41 4.66
CA ASN A 48 -2.25 -5.52 5.58
C ASN A 48 -0.83 -5.92 5.95
N CYS A 49 -0.62 -6.29 7.21
CA CYS A 49 0.51 -7.11 7.63
C CYS A 49 0.08 -8.57 7.53
N VAL A 50 0.74 -9.36 6.69
CA VAL A 50 0.50 -10.79 6.54
C VAL A 50 1.81 -11.52 6.79
N ASN A 51 1.88 -12.29 7.87
CA ASN A 51 3.10 -13.03 8.26
C ASN A 51 4.35 -12.12 8.36
N GLY A 52 4.16 -10.90 8.88
CA GLY A 52 5.23 -9.91 8.99
C GLY A 52 5.51 -9.12 7.71
N GLU A 53 4.84 -9.41 6.59
CA GLU A 53 5.01 -8.66 5.35
C GLU A 53 3.94 -7.57 5.22
N VAL A 54 4.34 -6.34 4.90
CA VAL A 54 3.39 -5.26 4.65
C VAL A 54 3.06 -5.22 3.17
N VAL A 55 1.79 -5.50 2.86
CA VAL A 55 1.25 -5.60 1.51
C VAL A 55 0.05 -4.68 1.33
N GLN A 56 -0.11 -4.12 0.13
CA GLN A 56 -1.25 -3.31 -0.26
C GLN A 56 -1.78 -3.78 -1.61
N SER A 57 -3.07 -4.09 -1.69
CA SER A 57 -3.78 -4.25 -2.96
C SER A 57 -4.56 -2.97 -3.26
N VAL A 58 -4.45 -2.46 -4.48
CA VAL A 58 -5.09 -1.21 -4.89
C VAL A 58 -5.58 -1.30 -6.32
N TRP A 59 -6.75 -0.71 -6.56
CA TRP A 59 -7.34 -0.56 -7.88
C TRP A 59 -7.34 0.92 -8.23
N LEU A 60 -6.72 1.27 -9.36
CA LEU A 60 -6.56 2.65 -9.82
C LEU A 60 -7.35 2.90 -11.10
N ARG A 61 -7.98 4.07 -11.20
CA ARG A 61 -8.61 4.56 -12.43
C ARG A 61 -7.63 5.43 -13.20
N LEU A 62 -7.55 5.20 -14.50
CA LEU A 62 -6.73 6.01 -15.39
C LEU A 62 -7.43 7.34 -15.70
N HIS A 63 -6.64 8.42 -15.66
CA HIS A 63 -7.01 9.76 -16.12
C HIS A 63 -6.56 9.99 -17.56
N ASP A 64 -7.13 11.01 -18.22
CA ASP A 64 -6.87 11.37 -19.62
C ASP A 64 -7.10 10.23 -20.63
N VAL A 65 -8.10 9.38 -20.36
CA VAL A 65 -8.56 8.31 -21.24
C VAL A 65 -10.05 8.05 -21.04
N GLU A 66 -10.75 7.60 -22.08
CA GLU A 66 -12.20 7.31 -22.02
C GLU A 66 -12.54 6.20 -21.02
N SER A 67 -11.67 5.20 -20.91
CA SER A 67 -11.81 4.09 -19.97
C SER A 67 -10.45 3.46 -19.68
N GLY A 68 -10.34 2.84 -18.52
CA GLY A 68 -9.16 2.07 -18.13
C GLY A 68 -8.93 2.10 -16.64
N GLU A 69 -8.60 0.94 -16.11
CA GLU A 69 -8.27 0.75 -14.70
C GLU A 69 -7.08 -0.20 -14.60
N ILE A 70 -6.35 -0.12 -13.50
CA ILE A 70 -5.19 -0.96 -13.21
C ILE A 70 -5.31 -1.49 -11.79
N GLU A 71 -5.25 -2.82 -11.64
CA GLU A 71 -5.10 -3.48 -10.35
C GLU A 71 -3.60 -3.71 -10.07
N LEU A 72 -3.15 -3.33 -8.88
CA LEU A 72 -1.76 -3.44 -8.45
C LEU A 72 -1.69 -4.08 -7.06
N LYS A 73 -0.64 -4.86 -6.83
CA LYS A 73 -0.25 -5.34 -5.51
C LYS A 73 1.17 -4.89 -5.20
N ILE A 74 1.34 -4.22 -4.07
CA ILE A 74 2.61 -3.64 -3.63
C ILE A 74 3.02 -4.34 -2.34
N LYS A 75 4.30 -4.68 -2.24
CA LYS A 75 4.93 -5.19 -1.02
C LYS A 75 6.00 -4.22 -0.59
N PHE A 76 5.94 -3.78 0.66
CA PHE A 76 7.03 -3.03 1.26
C PHE A 76 8.16 -3.99 1.64
N VAL A 77 9.36 -3.69 1.18
CA VAL A 77 10.57 -4.45 1.51
C VAL A 77 11.38 -3.62 2.50
N ASP A 78 11.58 -4.16 3.70
CA ASP A 78 12.45 -3.53 4.69
C ASP A 78 13.87 -3.37 4.09
N PRO A 79 14.53 -2.21 4.28
CA PRO A 79 15.92 -2.08 3.89
C PRO A 79 16.75 -3.15 4.63
N PRO A 80 17.80 -3.69 4.01
CA PRO A 80 18.67 -4.64 4.70
C PRO A 80 19.19 -3.96 5.97
N VAL A 81 19.05 -4.64 7.12
CA VAL A 81 19.67 -4.19 8.36
C VAL A 81 21.17 -4.19 8.09
N ALA A 82 21.75 -3.00 7.88
CA ALA A 82 23.19 -2.87 7.93
C ALA A 82 23.60 -3.34 9.33
N MET A 83 24.28 -4.48 9.40
CA MET A 83 24.95 -4.89 10.63
C MET A 83 26.01 -3.83 10.89
N SER A 84 25.69 -2.84 11.73
CA SER A 84 26.69 -1.98 12.33
C SER A 84 27.48 -2.86 13.30
N CYS A 85 28.66 -3.30 12.85
CA CYS A 85 29.67 -3.94 13.70
C CYS A 85 30.18 -2.98 14.77
#